data_AF-X1A2N6-F1
#
_entry.id   AF-X1A2N6-F1
#
_cell.length_a   1.000
_cell.length_b   1.000
_cell.length_c   1.000
_cell.angle_alpha   90.00
_cell.angle_beta   90.00
_cell.angle_gamma   90.00
#
_symmetry.space_group_name_H-M   'P 1'
#
loop_
_entity.id
_entity.type
_entity.pdbx_description
1 polymer ?
#
loop_
_entity_poly.entity_id
_entity_poly.type
_entity_poly.pdbx_seq_one_letter_code
_entity_poly.pdbx_strand_id
1 'polypeptide(L)'
;LARTLAEFLFGDENALISLDMSEYMEKFAVSRLIGAPPGYVGYEEGGQLTEKVRRKPYSVVLLDEIEKAHPDVFNILLQIFEDGRLTDSQGRVVDFKNTVIIMTSNVGATLIKKGATLGFRGTNEPEEISYKDIKNRVMGELNKTFRPEFLNRIDELHTCL
;
A
#
# COMPACT_ATOMS: atom_id res chain seq x y z
N LEU A 1 8.03 -3.22 -11.62
CA LEU A 1 6.67 -2.73 -11.98
C LEU A 1 6.49 -1.24 -11.66
N ALA A 2 6.50 -0.84 -10.39
CA ALA A 2 6.21 0.56 -10.00
C ALA A 2 7.12 1.61 -10.67
N ARG A 3 8.43 1.34 -10.81
CA ARG A 3 9.36 2.23 -11.54
C ARG A 3 9.00 2.38 -13.01
N THR A 4 8.76 1.25 -13.68
CA THR A 4 8.33 1.24 -15.09
C THR A 4 6.99 1.94 -15.28
N LEU A 5 6.07 1.81 -14.31
CA LEU A 5 4.80 2.52 -14.32
C LEU A 5 4.99 4.03 -14.16
N ALA A 6 5.91 4.47 -13.29
CA ALA A 6 6.24 5.88 -13.12
C ALA A 6 6.79 6.49 -14.42
N GLU A 7 7.71 5.80 -15.09
CA GLU A 7 8.22 6.21 -16.41
C GLU A 7 7.10 6.24 -17.46
N PHE A 8 6.25 5.21 -17.50
CA PHE A 8 5.18 5.11 -18.48
C PHE A 8 4.10 6.18 -18.31
N LEU A 9 3.68 6.46 -17.07
CA LEU A 9 2.60 7.42 -16.78
C LEU A 9 3.08 8.86 -16.75
N PHE A 10 4.31 9.11 -16.28
CA PHE A 10 4.79 10.46 -15.98
C PHE A 10 6.07 10.85 -16.72
N GLY A 11 6.69 9.94 -17.46
CA GLY A 11 7.94 10.19 -18.19
C GLY A 11 9.15 10.47 -17.28
N ASP A 12 9.05 10.09 -16.00
CA ASP A 12 10.14 10.21 -15.02
C ASP A 12 10.13 9.02 -14.06
N GLU A 13 11.10 8.11 -14.20
CA GLU A 13 11.35 7.03 -13.22
C GLU A 13 11.53 7.56 -11.79
N ASN A 14 12.00 8.81 -11.61
CA ASN A 14 12.16 9.45 -10.30
C ASN A 14 10.85 10.03 -9.76
N ALA A 15 9.72 9.84 -10.46
CA ALA A 15 8.38 10.09 -9.93
C ALA A 15 7.89 8.93 -9.03
N LEU A 16 8.72 7.92 -8.77
CA LEU A 16 8.45 6.87 -7.81
C LEU A 16 8.82 7.31 -6.37
N ILE A 17 7.84 7.32 -5.48
CA ILE A 17 8.00 7.49 -4.03
C ILE A 17 7.80 6.11 -3.39
N SER A 18 8.87 5.50 -2.88
CA SER A 18 8.79 4.21 -2.19
C SER A 18 8.87 4.39 -0.68
N LEU A 19 7.99 3.70 0.05
CA LEU A 19 7.95 3.67 1.51
C LEU A 19 7.78 2.22 1.97
N ASP A 20 8.66 1.76 2.86
CA ASP A 20 8.54 0.46 3.52
C ASP A 20 7.66 0.61 4.77
N MET A 21 6.52 -0.09 4.80
CA MET A 21 5.57 0.02 5.91
C MET A 21 6.06 -0.65 7.20
N SER A 22 7.09 -1.49 7.14
CA SER A 22 7.78 -2.01 8.32
C SER A 22 8.49 -0.90 9.13
N GLU A 23 8.84 0.24 8.52
CA GLU A 23 9.36 1.40 9.25
C GLU A 23 8.28 2.14 10.07
N TYR A 24 7.00 1.88 9.80
CA TYR A 24 5.85 2.58 10.40
C TYR A 24 4.98 1.64 11.24
N MET A 25 5.57 0.57 11.78
CA MET A 25 4.92 -0.36 12.71
C MET A 25 4.52 0.32 14.04
N GLU A 26 5.29 1.33 14.44
CA GLU A 26 5.12 2.04 15.71
C GLU A 26 4.34 3.34 15.52
N LYS A 27 3.47 3.66 16.49
CA LYS A 27 2.62 4.85 16.44
C LYS A 27 3.40 6.15 16.24
N PHE A 28 4.55 6.31 16.91
CA PHE A 28 5.36 7.52 16.77
C PHE A 28 5.99 7.63 15.38
N ALA A 29 6.30 6.52 14.71
CA ALA A 29 6.86 6.52 13.37
C ALA A 29 5.84 7.00 12.33
N VAL A 30 4.54 6.72 12.53
CA VAL A 30 3.45 7.20 11.66
C VAL A 30 3.48 8.73 11.50
N SER A 31 3.80 9.46 12.58
CA SER A 31 3.94 10.92 12.50
C SER A 31 4.99 11.37 11.49
N ARG A 32 6.02 10.56 11.21
CA ARG A 32 7.03 10.88 10.17
C ARG A 32 6.45 10.88 8.76
N LEU A 33 5.32 10.20 8.49
CA LEU A 33 4.66 10.23 7.17
C LEU A 33 4.07 11.60 6.86
N ILE A 34 3.42 12.22 7.85
CA ILE A 34 2.67 13.48 7.70
C ILE A 34 3.37 14.69 8.34
N GLY A 35 4.44 14.46 9.10
CA GLY A 35 5.17 15.45 9.87
C GLY A 35 4.84 15.34 11.36
N ALA A 36 5.80 15.67 12.20
CA ALA A 36 5.54 15.73 13.63
C ALA A 36 4.62 16.94 13.94
N PRO A 37 3.75 16.87 14.95
CA PRO A 37 2.97 18.02 15.39
C PRO A 37 3.85 19.07 16.12
N PRO A 38 3.38 20.33 16.27
CA PRO A 38 4.11 21.36 16.99
C PRO A 38 4.52 20.89 18.40
N GLY A 39 5.80 21.06 18.75
CA GLY A 39 6.35 20.66 20.05
C GLY A 39 7.00 19.27 20.11
N TYR A 40 7.09 18.55 18.98
CA TYR A 40 7.80 17.27 18.86
C TYR A 40 9.08 17.39 18.02
N VAL A 41 10.06 16.51 18.27
CA VAL A 41 11.29 16.43 17.47
C VAL A 41 10.93 16.06 16.02
N GLY A 42 11.48 16.77 15.04
CA GLY A 42 11.17 16.58 13.61
C GLY A 42 10.01 17.43 13.07
N TYR A 43 9.49 18.38 13.87
CA TYR A 43 8.44 19.32 13.44
C TYR A 43 8.79 20.09 12.15
N GLU A 44 10.05 20.51 12.00
CA GLU A 44 10.52 21.29 10.85
C GLU A 44 10.81 20.44 9.60
N GLU A 45 10.93 19.11 9.73
CA GLU A 45 11.33 18.23 8.62
C GLU A 45 10.18 17.91 7.64
N GLY A 46 8.95 18.28 7.99
CA GLY A 46 7.75 17.94 7.21
C GLY A 46 7.50 16.42 7.16
N GLY A 47 6.37 16.01 6.57
CA GLY A 47 6.07 14.59 6.41
C GLY A 47 6.80 13.97 5.24
N GLN A 48 7.37 12.78 5.42
CA GLN A 48 8.08 12.06 4.37
C GLN A 48 7.19 11.74 3.15
N LEU A 49 5.90 11.49 3.36
CA LEU A 49 4.95 11.29 2.27
C LEU A 49 4.41 12.63 1.76
N THR A 50 3.93 13.48 2.66
CA THR A 50 3.28 14.76 2.32
C THR A 50 4.22 15.71 1.59
N GLU A 51 5.48 15.83 2.01
CA GLU A 51 6.46 16.69 1.33
C GLU A 51 6.87 16.16 -0.04
N LYS A 52 7.04 14.83 -0.18
CA LYS A 52 7.43 14.24 -1.47
C LYS A 52 6.32 14.42 -2.51
N VAL A 53 5.07 14.13 -2.14
CA VAL A 53 3.91 14.32 -3.03
C VAL A 53 3.67 15.81 -3.30
N ARG A 54 3.84 16.69 -2.31
CA ARG A 54 3.73 18.14 -2.53
C ARG A 54 4.75 18.66 -3.54
N ARG A 55 5.99 18.15 -3.51
CA ARG A 55 7.05 18.52 -4.47
C ARG A 55 6.86 17.88 -5.84
N LYS A 56 6.29 16.67 -5.89
CA LYS A 56 5.98 15.92 -7.12
C LYS A 56 4.54 15.38 -7.07
N PRO A 57 3.53 16.19 -7.41
CA PRO A 57 2.12 15.78 -7.35
C PRO A 57 1.75 14.69 -8.37
N TYR A 58 2.52 14.58 -9.44
CA TYR A 58 2.43 13.51 -10.44
C TYR A 58 3.45 12.44 -10.06
N SER A 59 3.00 11.44 -9.30
CA SER A 59 3.90 10.42 -8.75
C SER A 59 3.24 9.07 -8.61
N VAL A 60 4.04 8.03 -8.57
CA VAL A 60 3.64 6.69 -8.12
C VAL A 60 4.11 6.55 -6.69
N VAL A 61 3.20 6.34 -5.75
CA VAL A 61 3.52 6.03 -4.35
C VAL A 61 3.43 4.53 -4.15
N LEU A 62 4.57 3.88 -3.87
CA LEU A 62 4.65 2.47 -3.52
C LEU A 62 4.74 2.32 -2.00
N LEU A 63 3.76 1.64 -1.42
CA LEU A 63 3.71 1.25 -0.01
C LEU A 63 3.98 -0.24 0.08
N ASP A 64 5.19 -0.60 0.50
CA ASP A 64 5.61 -2.01 0.60
C ASP A 64 5.28 -2.61 1.96
N GLU A 65 5.01 -3.92 2.00
CA GLU A 65 4.65 -4.67 3.21
C GLU A 65 3.51 -4.05 4.03
N ILE A 66 2.42 -3.62 3.37
CA ILE A 66 1.34 -2.85 4.02
C ILE A 66 0.72 -3.52 5.24
N GLU A 67 0.76 -4.86 5.33
CA GLU A 67 0.30 -5.61 6.52
C GLU A 67 1.12 -5.36 7.78
N LYS A 68 2.31 -4.78 7.66
CA LYS A 68 3.18 -4.43 8.79
C LYS A 68 2.88 -3.04 9.36
N ALA A 69 2.22 -2.19 8.59
CA ALA A 69 1.91 -0.82 8.99
C ALA A 69 1.10 -0.76 10.30
N HIS A 70 1.35 0.27 11.11
CA HIS A 70 0.47 0.59 12.23
C HIS A 70 -0.96 0.91 11.73
N PRO A 71 -2.04 0.55 12.45
CA PRO A 71 -3.42 0.87 12.10
C PRO A 71 -3.69 2.33 11.72
N ASP A 72 -2.98 3.28 12.32
CA ASP A 72 -3.11 4.72 12.01
C ASP A 72 -2.69 5.09 10.58
N VAL A 73 -1.81 4.30 9.94
CA VAL A 73 -1.46 4.49 8.52
C VAL A 73 -2.70 4.27 7.64
N PHE A 74 -3.53 3.29 7.96
CA PHE A 74 -4.75 3.02 7.18
C PHE A 74 -5.76 4.16 7.29
N ASN A 75 -5.85 4.83 8.43
CA ASN A 75 -6.71 6.01 8.59
C ASN A 75 -6.26 7.16 7.66
N ILE A 76 -4.94 7.36 7.53
CA ILE A 76 -4.36 8.32 6.60
C ILE A 76 -4.68 7.94 5.16
N LEU A 77 -4.53 6.66 4.79
CA LEU A 77 -4.83 6.17 3.45
C LEU A 77 -6.32 6.28 3.11
N LEU A 78 -7.21 5.97 4.05
CA LEU A 78 -8.66 6.17 3.88
C LEU A 78 -8.98 7.62 3.56
N GLN A 79 -8.39 8.57 4.29
CA GLN A 79 -8.56 10.00 4.00
C GLN A 79 -8.10 10.36 2.57
N ILE A 80 -6.95 9.83 2.14
CA ILE A 80 -6.46 10.03 0.77
C ILE A 80 -7.43 9.44 -0.26
N PHE A 81 -7.92 8.23 -0.05
CA PHE A 81 -8.82 7.55 -0.99
C PHE A 81 -10.21 8.20 -1.07
N GLU A 82 -10.66 8.86 0.00
CA GLU A 82 -11.96 9.52 0.05
C GLU A 82 -11.92 10.93 -0.56
N ASP A 83 -10.97 11.77 -0.14
CA ASP A 83 -10.92 13.18 -0.53
C ASP A 83 -9.94 13.48 -1.67
N GLY A 84 -9.08 12.52 -2.01
CA GLY A 84 -7.93 12.73 -2.90
C GLY A 84 -6.93 13.73 -2.32
N ARG A 85 -6.94 13.96 -1.00
CA ARG A 85 -6.14 14.98 -0.32
C ARG A 85 -5.76 14.52 1.08
N LEU A 86 -4.64 15.03 1.58
CA LEU A 86 -4.21 14.81 2.95
C LEU A 86 -3.75 16.12 3.57
N THR A 87 -4.23 16.39 4.78
CA THR A 87 -3.75 17.52 5.58
C THR A 87 -2.62 17.06 6.47
N ASP A 88 -1.47 17.71 6.35
CA ASP A 88 -0.30 17.42 7.16
C ASP A 88 -0.43 17.98 8.59
N SER A 89 0.51 17.65 9.48
CA SER A 89 0.45 18.12 10.87
C SER A 89 0.71 19.62 11.07
N GLN A 90 1.08 20.34 10.00
CA GLN A 90 1.22 21.80 9.97
C GLN A 90 -0.03 22.48 9.38
N GLY A 91 -1.08 21.71 9.03
CA GLY A 91 -2.32 22.22 8.44
C GLY A 91 -2.23 22.49 6.93
N ARG A 92 -1.18 22.02 6.26
CA ARG A 92 -1.00 22.18 4.81
C ARG A 92 -1.71 21.04 4.10
N VAL A 93 -2.53 21.38 3.10
CA VAL A 93 -3.27 20.41 2.30
C VAL A 93 -2.41 19.98 1.11
N VAL A 94 -2.20 18.67 0.97
CA VAL A 94 -1.49 18.03 -0.14
C VAL A 94 -2.49 17.31 -1.03
N ASP A 95 -2.38 17.51 -2.33
CA ASP A 95 -3.26 16.90 -3.33
C ASP A 95 -2.67 15.56 -3.83
N PHE A 96 -3.47 14.51 -3.79
CA PHE A 96 -3.15 13.15 -4.21
C PHE A 96 -3.93 12.72 -5.46
N LYS A 97 -4.75 13.59 -6.07
CA LYS A 97 -5.60 13.23 -7.22
C LYS A 97 -4.81 12.82 -8.47
N ASN A 98 -3.55 13.24 -8.58
CA ASN A 98 -2.66 12.88 -9.69
C ASN A 98 -1.60 11.85 -9.29
N THR A 99 -1.82 11.17 -8.16
CA THR A 99 -0.91 10.18 -7.60
C THR A 99 -1.48 8.79 -7.78
N VAL A 100 -0.68 7.86 -8.30
CA VAL A 100 -1.03 6.44 -8.34
C VAL A 100 -0.48 5.77 -7.08
N ILE A 101 -1.34 5.19 -6.25
CA ILE A 101 -0.93 4.49 -5.03
C ILE A 101 -0.91 2.99 -5.32
N ILE A 102 0.25 2.36 -5.14
CA ILE A 102 0.46 0.93 -5.23
C ILE A 102 0.79 0.41 -3.84
N MET A 103 0.12 -0.67 -3.44
CA MET A 103 0.39 -1.35 -2.18
C MET A 103 0.80 -2.79 -2.47
N THR A 104 1.87 -3.25 -1.83
CA THR A 104 2.28 -4.66 -1.86
C THR A 104 2.09 -5.28 -0.49
N SER A 105 1.70 -6.55 -0.49
CA SER A 105 1.51 -7.32 0.73
C SER A 105 2.02 -8.73 0.54
N ASN A 106 2.68 -9.27 1.56
CA ASN A 106 3.08 -10.67 1.58
C ASN A 106 1.99 -11.59 2.16
N VAL A 107 0.83 -11.04 2.52
CA VAL A 107 -0.33 -11.80 3.00
C VAL A 107 -0.79 -12.77 1.92
N GLY A 108 -0.92 -14.05 2.29
CA GLY A 108 -1.39 -15.10 1.38
C GLY A 108 -0.32 -15.74 0.49
N ALA A 109 0.92 -15.23 0.44
CA ALA A 109 2.01 -15.82 -0.36
C ALA A 109 2.28 -17.30 0.00
N THR A 110 2.19 -17.64 1.29
CA THR A 110 2.35 -19.02 1.77
C THR A 110 1.18 -19.93 1.38
N LEU A 111 -0.04 -19.39 1.26
CA LEU A 111 -1.23 -20.17 0.89
C LEU A 111 -1.21 -20.55 -0.59
N ILE A 112 -0.70 -19.65 -1.44
CA ILE A 112 -0.48 -19.91 -2.87
C ILE A 112 0.51 -21.06 -3.04
N LYS A 113 1.66 -21.00 -2.36
CA LYS A 113 2.68 -22.07 -2.39
C LYS A 113 2.15 -23.41 -1.86
N LYS A 114 1.40 -23.41 -0.76
CA LYS A 114 0.82 -24.63 -0.17
C LYS A 114 -0.28 -25.24 -1.03
N GLY A 115 -1.11 -24.41 -1.68
CA GLY A 115 -2.10 -24.86 -2.64
C GLY A 115 -1.46 -25.65 -3.76
N ALA A 116 -0.40 -25.12 -4.37
CA ALA A 116 0.36 -25.80 -5.42
C ALA A 116 0.95 -27.15 -4.98
N THR A 117 1.34 -27.31 -3.72
CA THR A 117 1.88 -28.58 -3.19
C THR A 117 0.83 -29.61 -2.76
N LEU A 118 -0.36 -29.19 -2.34
CA LEU A 118 -1.43 -30.10 -1.87
C LEU A 118 -2.17 -30.80 -3.03
N GLY A 119 -2.12 -30.25 -4.25
CA GLY A 119 -2.67 -30.86 -5.47
C GLY A 119 -1.86 -32.02 -6.07
N PHE A 120 -0.70 -32.37 -5.51
CA PHE A 120 0.18 -33.42 -6.06
C PHE A 120 -0.03 -34.83 -5.50
N ARG A 121 -0.97 -35.04 -4.56
CA ARG A 121 -1.24 -36.39 -4.01
C ARG A 121 -2.57 -36.95 -4.55
N GLY A 122 -2.49 -37.46 -5.77
CA GLY A 122 -3.29 -38.61 -6.18
C GLY A 122 -4.60 -38.30 -6.92
N THR A 123 -4.50 -37.75 -8.13
CA THR A 123 -5.28 -38.16 -9.32
C THR A 123 -4.52 -37.65 -10.55
N ASN A 124 -4.54 -38.39 -11.65
CA ASN A 124 -3.65 -38.23 -12.81
C ASN A 124 -4.02 -37.06 -13.75
N GLU A 125 -4.56 -35.97 -13.24
CA GLU A 125 -4.76 -34.72 -14.01
C GLU A 125 -4.31 -33.54 -13.13
N PRO A 126 -3.49 -32.61 -13.63
CA PRO A 126 -3.21 -31.38 -12.91
C PRO A 126 -4.50 -30.58 -12.86
N GLU A 127 -5.24 -30.65 -11.74
CA GLU A 127 -6.23 -29.62 -11.43
C GLU A 127 -5.46 -28.30 -11.34
N GLU A 128 -5.50 -27.51 -12.42
CA GLU A 128 -5.13 -26.11 -12.36
C GLU A 128 -5.98 -25.49 -11.27
N ILE A 129 -5.36 -25.17 -10.13
CA ILE A 129 -6.02 -24.42 -9.07
C ILE A 129 -6.51 -23.15 -9.74
N SER A 130 -7.83 -23.00 -9.85
CA SER A 130 -8.40 -21.91 -10.59
C SER A 130 -7.91 -20.59 -10.00
N TYR A 131 -7.56 -19.64 -10.86
CA TYR A 131 -7.26 -18.26 -10.44
C TYR A 131 -8.33 -17.71 -9.48
N LYS A 132 -9.58 -18.13 -9.65
CA LYS A 132 -10.71 -17.79 -8.78
C LYS A 132 -10.54 -18.33 -7.35
N ASP A 133 -10.05 -19.55 -7.18
CA ASP A 133 -9.83 -20.16 -5.86
C ASP A 133 -8.64 -19.54 -5.14
N ILE A 134 -7.57 -19.24 -5.88
CA ILE A 134 -6.43 -18.49 -5.35
C ILE A 134 -6.88 -17.11 -4.88
N LYS A 135 -7.60 -16.38 -5.72
CA LYS A 135 -8.14 -15.06 -5.38
C LYS A 135 -9.02 -15.13 -4.14
N ASN A 136 -9.93 -16.10 -4.04
CA ASN A 136 -10.79 -16.26 -2.87
C ASN A 136 -10.01 -16.52 -1.57
N ARG A 137 -8.95 -17.34 -1.63
CA ARG A 137 -8.08 -17.61 -0.47
C ARG A 137 -7.31 -16.37 -0.04
N VAL A 138 -6.72 -15.65 -1.01
CA VAL A 138 -6.01 -14.40 -0.74
C VAL A 138 -6.96 -13.35 -0.15
N MET A 139 -8.14 -13.16 -0.75
CA MET A 139 -9.18 -12.27 -0.21
C MET A 139 -9.62 -12.68 1.20
N GLY A 140 -9.68 -13.98 1.49
CA GLY A 140 -10.00 -14.50 2.82
C GLY A 140 -8.98 -14.08 3.88
N GLU A 141 -7.69 -14.08 3.57
CA GLU A 141 -6.66 -13.59 4.49
C GLU A 141 -6.64 -12.06 4.58
N LEU A 142 -6.79 -11.37 3.46
CA LEU A 142 -6.88 -9.90 3.45
C LEU A 142 -8.04 -9.40 4.31
N ASN A 143 -9.21 -10.06 4.28
CA ASN A 143 -10.35 -9.70 5.14
C ASN A 143 -10.10 -9.94 6.64
N LYS A 144 -9.13 -10.78 7.01
CA LYS A 144 -8.73 -10.97 8.42
C LYS A 144 -7.76 -9.89 8.88
N THR A 145 -6.91 -9.42 7.97
CA THR A 145 -5.86 -8.43 8.26
C THR A 145 -6.36 -7.00 8.13
N PHE A 146 -7.18 -6.73 7.11
CA PHE A 146 -7.63 -5.39 6.75
C PHE A 146 -9.14 -5.24 6.94
N ARG A 147 -9.57 -4.03 7.29
CA ARG A 147 -10.98 -3.72 7.47
C ARG A 147 -11.70 -3.68 6.10
N PRO A 148 -12.96 -4.13 6.02
CA PRO A 148 -13.72 -4.09 4.77
C PRO A 148 -13.81 -2.69 4.15
N GLU A 149 -13.90 -1.64 4.97
CA GLU A 149 -13.90 -0.24 4.51
C GLU A 149 -12.67 0.12 3.68
N PHE A 150 -11.49 -0.37 4.08
CA PHE A 150 -10.24 -0.15 3.36
C PHE A 150 -10.20 -0.96 2.06
N LEU A 151 -10.57 -2.24 2.12
CA LEU A 151 -10.57 -3.11 0.93
C LEU A 151 -11.56 -2.63 -0.14
N ASN A 152 -12.68 -2.04 0.27
CA ASN A 152 -13.68 -1.46 -0.63
C ASN A 152 -13.20 -0.18 -1.35
N ARG A 153 -12.05 0.39 -0.96
CA ARG A 153 -11.42 1.56 -1.60
C ARG A 153 -10.30 1.17 -2.57
N ILE A 154 -9.98 -0.12 -2.69
CA ILE A 154 -8.96 -0.61 -3.61
C ILE A 154 -9.63 -0.93 -4.95
N ASP A 155 -9.25 -0.18 -5.99
CA ASP A 155 -9.82 -0.35 -7.34
C ASP A 155 -9.49 -1.72 -7.94
N GLU A 156 -8.23 -2.13 -7.85
CA GLU A 156 -7.76 -3.39 -8.43
C GLU A 156 -6.78 -4.12 -7.51
N LEU A 157 -6.96 -5.44 -7.41
CA LEU A 157 -6.08 -6.32 -6.65
C LEU A 157 -5.39 -7.31 -7.58
N HIS A 158 -4.08 -7.17 -7.71
CA HIS A 158 -3.24 -8.08 -8.48
C HIS A 158 -2.51 -9.07 -7.56
N THR A 159 -2.70 -10.37 -7.80
CA THR A 159 -1.92 -11.42 -7.15
C THR A 159 -0.73 -11.76 -8.03
N CYS A 160 0.49 -11.44 -7.56
CA CYS A 160 1.71 -11.92 -8.22
C CYS A 160 1.95 -13.38 -7.81
N LEU A 161 1.90 -14.29 -8.78
CA LEU A 161 2.17 -15.72 -8.63
C LEU A 161 3.64 -16.04 -8.92
#